data_AF-A0A0B7BA16-F1
#
_entry.id   AF-A0A0B7BA16-F1
#
_cell.length_a   1.000
_cell.length_b   1.000
_cell.length_c   1.000
_cell.angle_alpha   90.00
_cell.angle_beta   90.00
_cell.angle_gamma   90.00
#
_symmetry.space_group_name_H-M   'P 1'
#
loop_
_entity.id
_entity.type
_entity.pdbx_description
1 polymer ?
#
loop_
_entity_poly.entity_id
_entity_poly.type
_entity_poly.pdbx_seq_one_letter_code
_entity_poly.pdbx_strand_id
1 'polypeptide(L)'
;MNTLFDDDRPCTIQELDNIITAPTGGLTLYPSRAYDEVYDGIFVGEGDSARSVNCMIRLAVTHVLNAALGEDRFHVNTNSDTYKRANIQFLGIEATDFINCDLSKHFVLAADFIQSGLQGGGTAWTPALESYWKPGNAGPMQRPVGIRILE
;
A
#
# COMPACT_ATOMS: atom_id res chain seq x y z
N MET A 1 -12.63 -41.56 -11.51
CA MET A 1 -12.03 -40.40 -12.19
C MET A 1 -12.71 -39.17 -11.60
N ASN A 2 -12.12 -38.57 -10.56
CA ASN A 2 -12.61 -37.30 -10.01
C ASN A 2 -12.01 -36.19 -10.87
N THR A 3 -12.88 -35.35 -11.40
CA THR A 3 -12.54 -34.17 -12.21
C THR A 3 -11.76 -33.19 -11.32
N LEU A 4 -10.44 -33.17 -11.50
CA LEU A 4 -9.46 -32.44 -10.69
C LEU A 4 -9.33 -30.95 -11.04
N PHE A 5 -10.30 -30.37 -11.75
CA PHE A 5 -10.28 -28.98 -12.17
C PHE A 5 -11.71 -28.43 -12.13
N ASP A 6 -12.16 -28.14 -10.91
CA ASP A 6 -13.34 -27.31 -10.65
C ASP A 6 -12.85 -26.04 -9.91
N ASP A 7 -11.74 -25.48 -10.40
CA ASP A 7 -10.92 -24.47 -9.69
C ASP A 7 -11.13 -23.03 -10.21
N ASP A 8 -12.10 -22.83 -11.13
CA ASP A 8 -12.53 -21.50 -11.58
C ASP A 8 -13.73 -20.98 -10.79
N ARG A 9 -14.21 -21.71 -9.78
CA ARG A 9 -15.31 -21.20 -8.94
C ARG A 9 -14.81 -20.04 -8.08
N PRO A 10 -15.59 -18.97 -7.92
CA PRO A 10 -15.22 -17.87 -7.05
C PRO A 10 -15.08 -18.36 -5.60
N CYS A 11 -14.07 -17.85 -4.89
CA CYS A 11 -13.91 -18.06 -3.46
C CYS A 11 -15.16 -17.59 -2.71
N THR A 12 -15.66 -18.42 -1.80
CA THR A 12 -16.79 -18.05 -0.94
C THR A 12 -16.33 -17.15 0.21
N ILE A 13 -17.27 -16.41 0.81
CA ILE A 13 -16.99 -15.57 1.99
C ILE A 13 -16.43 -16.42 3.15
N GLN A 14 -16.95 -17.63 3.35
CA GLN A 14 -16.47 -18.52 4.41
C GLN A 14 -15.03 -18.98 4.18
N GLU A 15 -14.64 -19.22 2.92
CA GLU A 15 -13.26 -19.58 2.60
C GLU A 15 -12.31 -18.42 2.85
N LEU A 16 -12.72 -17.19 2.53
CA LEU A 16 -11.94 -16.00 2.86
C LEU A 16 -11.81 -15.80 4.38
N ASP A 17 -12.90 -16.00 5.13
CA ASP A 17 -12.91 -15.93 6.59
C ASP A 17 -11.95 -16.97 7.21
N ASN A 18 -11.93 -18.18 6.67
CA ASN A 18 -11.00 -19.24 7.09
C ASN A 18 -9.54 -18.87 6.80
N ILE A 19 -9.26 -18.16 5.70
CA ILE A 19 -7.90 -17.71 5.34
C ILE A 19 -7.44 -16.61 6.30
N ILE A 20 -8.25 -15.58 6.53
CA ILE A 20 -7.85 -14.44 7.38
C ILE A 20 -7.77 -14.81 8.87
N THR A 21 -8.52 -15.82 9.30
CA THR A 21 -8.48 -16.34 10.68
C THR A 21 -7.58 -17.55 10.82
N ALA A 22 -6.79 -17.92 9.81
CA ALA A 22 -5.78 -18.97 9.98
C ALA A 22 -4.56 -18.41 10.76
N PRO A 23 -3.96 -19.17 11.70
CA PRO A 23 -4.24 -20.57 12.07
C PRO A 23 -5.24 -20.74 13.22
N THR A 24 -5.83 -19.66 13.73
CA THR A 24 -6.67 -19.67 14.94
C THR A 24 -8.07 -20.24 14.72
N GLY A 25 -8.53 -20.35 13.48
CA GLY A 25 -9.78 -21.03 13.11
C GLY A 25 -11.04 -20.28 13.56
N GLY A 26 -11.05 -18.95 13.41
CA GLY A 26 -12.20 -18.10 13.73
C GLY A 26 -11.90 -16.93 14.68
N LEU A 27 -10.65 -16.73 15.11
CA LEU A 27 -10.26 -15.55 15.89
C LEU A 27 -9.33 -14.65 15.08
N THR A 28 -9.76 -13.43 14.80
CA THR A 28 -8.88 -12.42 14.18
C THR A 28 -7.72 -12.08 15.11
N LEU A 29 -6.50 -12.15 14.59
CA LEU A 29 -5.29 -11.75 15.29
C LEU A 29 -5.03 -10.27 15.04
N TYR A 30 -4.71 -9.52 16.09
CA TYR A 30 -4.28 -8.13 15.93
C TYR A 30 -2.85 -8.06 15.38
N PRO A 31 -2.52 -7.00 14.62
CA PRO A 31 -1.16 -6.74 14.18
C PRO A 31 -0.20 -6.71 15.38
N SER A 32 0.89 -7.46 15.26
CA SER A 32 1.93 -7.50 16.30
C SER A 32 3.01 -6.44 16.11
N ARG A 33 3.00 -5.75 14.98
CA ARG A 33 4.00 -4.77 14.54
C ARG A 33 3.30 -3.55 13.98
N ALA A 34 4.00 -2.42 14.05
CA ALA A 34 3.52 -1.14 13.53
C ALA A 34 3.43 -1.13 12.00
N TYR A 35 4.21 -1.96 11.31
CA TYR A 35 4.17 -2.17 9.87
C TYR A 35 4.89 -3.47 9.48
N ASP A 36 4.53 -4.02 8.32
CA ASP A 36 5.15 -5.19 7.70
C ASP A 36 5.33 -4.99 6.19
N GLU A 37 6.39 -5.57 5.64
CA GLU A 37 6.60 -5.65 4.19
C GLU A 37 5.87 -6.88 3.66
N VAL A 38 4.79 -6.67 2.91
CA VAL A 38 3.89 -7.74 2.44
C VAL A 38 4.22 -8.20 1.03
N TYR A 39 4.95 -7.38 0.28
CA TYR A 39 5.49 -7.67 -1.04
C TYR A 39 6.75 -6.82 -1.26
N ASP A 40 7.60 -7.18 -2.22
CA ASP A 40 8.85 -6.47 -2.48
C ASP A 40 8.60 -4.99 -2.74
N GLY A 41 9.11 -4.14 -1.85
CA GLY A 41 8.86 -2.71 -1.90
C GLY A 41 7.41 -2.31 -1.62
N ILE A 42 6.64 -3.10 -0.88
CA ILE A 42 5.28 -2.77 -0.44
C ILE A 42 5.14 -2.99 1.06
N PHE A 43 4.88 -1.90 1.78
CA PHE A 43 4.68 -1.93 3.24
C PHE A 43 3.24 -1.63 3.62
N VAL A 44 2.64 -2.43 4.50
CA VAL A 44 1.34 -2.15 5.14
C VAL A 44 1.58 -1.82 6.61
N GLY A 45 0.89 -0.80 7.16
CA GLY A 45 1.13 -0.37 8.54
C GLY A 45 0.12 0.58 9.13
N GLU A 46 0.31 0.87 10.41
CA GLU A 46 -0.61 1.66 11.24
C GLU A 46 -0.49 3.18 11.01
N GLY A 47 -1.44 3.93 11.58
CA GLY A 47 -1.51 5.38 11.43
C GLY A 47 -0.34 6.14 12.03
N ASP A 48 0.19 5.68 13.16
CA ASP A 48 1.29 6.36 13.86
C ASP A 48 2.62 6.21 13.12
N SER A 49 2.85 5.06 12.48
CA SER A 49 3.97 4.87 11.55
C SER A 49 3.90 5.85 10.38
N ALA A 50 2.71 6.04 9.80
CA ALA A 50 2.50 6.98 8.70
C ALA A 50 2.78 8.43 9.09
N ARG A 51 2.37 8.86 10.30
CA ARG A 51 2.64 10.23 10.81
C ARG A 51 4.13 10.53 10.99
N SER A 52 4.97 9.50 11.07
CA SER A 52 6.42 9.66 11.21
C SER A 52 7.11 9.74 9.84
N VAL A 53 7.33 10.96 9.34
CA VAL A 53 8.13 11.21 8.12
C VAL A 53 9.53 10.59 8.23
N ASN A 54 10.12 10.60 9.42
CA ASN A 54 11.41 9.94 9.67
C ASN A 54 11.36 8.42 9.47
N CYS A 55 10.24 7.77 9.83
CA CYS A 55 10.04 6.35 9.56
C CYS A 55 10.01 6.10 8.04
N MET A 56 9.25 6.90 7.29
CA MET A 56 9.17 6.78 5.83
C MET A 56 10.54 6.96 5.16
N ILE A 57 11.32 7.96 5.58
CA ILE A 57 12.68 8.19 5.06
C ILE A 57 13.60 7.00 5.37
N ARG A 58 13.57 6.46 6.59
CA ARG A 58 14.40 5.31 7.00
C ARG A 58 14.06 4.05 6.22
N LEU A 59 12.80 3.87 5.86
CA LEU A 59 12.32 2.77 5.01
C LEU A 59 12.52 3.06 3.51
N ALA A 60 13.08 4.21 3.14
CA ALA A 60 13.23 4.66 1.76
C ALA A 60 11.91 4.72 0.97
N VAL A 61 10.78 4.90 1.66
CA VAL A 61 9.46 5.00 1.06
C VAL A 61 9.39 6.23 0.16
N THR A 62 8.85 6.07 -1.04
CA THR A 62 8.69 7.15 -2.03
C THR A 62 7.25 7.60 -2.25
N HIS A 63 6.30 6.73 -1.92
CA HIS A 63 4.87 6.93 -2.15
C HIS A 63 4.13 6.46 -0.89
N VAL A 64 3.19 7.28 -0.42
CA VAL A 64 2.29 6.97 0.70
C VAL A 64 0.85 7.01 0.20
N LEU A 65 0.18 5.86 0.26
CA LEU A 65 -1.27 5.76 0.07
C LEU A 65 -1.93 5.67 1.44
N ASN A 66 -2.76 6.63 1.81
CA ASN A 66 -3.55 6.61 3.05
C ASN A 66 -5.00 6.22 2.75
N ALA A 67 -5.41 5.00 3.12
CA ALA A 67 -6.77 4.50 2.92
C ALA A 67 -7.80 4.92 3.99
N ALA A 68 -7.43 5.65 5.07
CA ALA A 68 -8.38 6.45 5.88
C ALA A 68 -7.86 7.86 6.02
N LEU A 69 -8.02 8.63 4.97
CA LEU A 69 -7.94 10.06 5.10
C LEU A 69 -9.15 10.59 5.87
N GLY A 70 -8.90 11.38 6.92
CA GLY A 70 -9.95 12.03 7.71
C GLY A 70 -9.41 12.58 9.02
N GLU A 71 -10.24 13.34 9.73
CA GLU A 71 -9.83 14.08 10.93
C GLU A 71 -10.31 13.46 12.25
N ASP A 72 -11.27 12.53 12.20
CA ASP A 72 -11.80 11.89 13.40
C ASP A 72 -10.90 10.75 13.93
N ARG A 73 -11.29 10.18 15.08
CA ARG A 73 -10.52 9.14 15.78
C ARG A 73 -10.35 7.81 15.01
N PHE A 74 -11.18 7.55 14.01
CA PHE A 74 -11.13 6.35 13.18
C PHE A 74 -10.35 6.58 11.89
N HIS A 75 -9.87 7.81 11.67
CA HIS A 75 -9.09 8.17 10.50
C HIS A 75 -7.66 8.59 10.85
N VAL A 76 -6.87 8.77 9.80
CA VAL A 76 -5.51 9.25 9.91
C VAL A 76 -5.36 10.58 9.23
N ASN A 77 -5.34 11.60 10.07
CA ASN A 77 -5.06 12.96 9.71
C ASN A 77 -3.59 13.11 9.27
N THR A 78 -3.37 12.93 7.98
CA THR A 78 -2.11 13.19 7.26
C THR A 78 -2.47 13.79 5.91
N ASN A 79 -1.53 14.53 5.31
CA ASN A 79 -1.76 15.17 4.03
C ASN A 79 -0.47 15.27 3.21
N SER A 80 -0.59 15.72 1.96
CA SER A 80 0.55 15.91 1.06
C SER A 80 1.63 16.84 1.66
N ASP A 81 1.23 17.89 2.38
CA ASP A 81 2.18 18.84 3.00
C ASP A 81 3.07 18.17 4.06
N THR A 82 2.57 17.13 4.74
CA THR A 82 3.33 16.33 5.71
C THR A 82 4.57 15.71 5.06
N TYR A 83 4.43 15.26 3.81
CA TYR A 83 5.43 14.47 3.08
C TYR A 83 6.26 15.28 2.08
N LYS A 84 5.81 16.50 1.77
CA LYS A 84 6.39 17.39 0.75
C LYS A 84 7.89 17.63 0.91
N ARG A 85 8.36 17.86 2.14
CA ARG A 85 9.79 18.09 2.43
C ARG A 85 10.66 16.87 2.20
N ALA A 86 10.08 15.68 2.30
CA ALA A 86 10.76 14.41 2.06
C ALA A 86 10.70 13.96 0.59
N ASN A 87 10.06 14.75 -0.29
CA ASN A 87 9.80 14.41 -1.69
C ASN A 87 9.06 13.07 -1.85
N ILE A 88 8.13 12.80 -0.93
CA ILE A 88 7.29 11.60 -0.94
C ILE A 88 5.94 11.98 -1.57
N GLN A 89 5.52 11.19 -2.56
CA GLN A 89 4.21 11.36 -3.20
C GLN A 89 3.11 10.85 -2.28
N PHE A 90 1.96 11.52 -2.28
CA PHE A 90 0.87 11.20 -1.37
C PHE A 90 -0.45 11.04 -2.12
N LEU A 91 -1.17 9.95 -1.83
CA LEU A 91 -2.56 9.74 -2.21
C LEU A 91 -3.37 9.48 -0.94
N GLY A 92 -4.39 10.28 -0.70
CA GLY A 92 -5.35 10.05 0.39
C GLY A 92 -6.70 9.61 -0.17
N ILE A 93 -7.27 8.56 0.41
CA ILE A 93 -8.62 8.07 0.14
C ILE A 93 -9.44 8.29 1.41
N GLU A 94 -10.50 9.09 1.29
CA GLU A 94 -11.48 9.29 2.37
C GLU A 94 -12.38 8.05 2.43
N ALA A 95 -11.98 7.09 3.24
CA ALA A 95 -12.75 5.89 3.49
C ALA A 95 -12.77 5.54 4.98
N THR A 96 -13.86 4.86 5.35
CA THR A 96 -14.17 4.40 6.70
C THR A 96 -14.28 2.88 6.69
N ASP A 97 -13.86 2.22 7.78
CA ASP A 97 -14.06 0.78 7.95
C ASP A 97 -15.51 0.42 8.34
N PHE A 98 -16.45 0.77 7.45
CA PHE A 98 -17.85 0.41 7.57
C PHE A 98 -18.29 -0.33 6.31
N ILE A 99 -19.19 -1.31 6.49
CA ILE A 99 -19.66 -2.17 5.39
C ILE A 99 -20.39 -1.42 4.26
N ASN A 100 -20.87 -0.22 4.52
CA ASN A 100 -21.51 0.66 3.53
C ASN A 100 -20.51 1.55 2.78
N CYS A 101 -19.24 1.55 3.16
CA CYS A 101 -18.18 2.25 2.44
C CYS A 101 -17.77 1.42 1.23
N ASP A 102 -18.21 1.83 0.04
CA ASP A 102 -17.78 1.20 -1.21
C ASP A 102 -16.34 1.61 -1.55
N LEU A 103 -15.38 0.76 -1.15
CA LEU A 103 -13.96 0.91 -1.47
C LEU A 103 -13.64 0.56 -2.94
N SER A 104 -14.52 -0.19 -3.62
CA SER A 104 -14.23 -0.72 -4.96
C SER A 104 -14.01 0.39 -5.99
N LYS A 105 -14.69 1.52 -5.83
CA LYS A 105 -14.52 2.74 -6.65
C LYS A 105 -13.09 3.31 -6.63
N HIS A 106 -12.30 2.96 -5.62
CA HIS A 106 -10.92 3.43 -5.45
C HIS A 106 -9.86 2.40 -5.88
N PHE A 107 -10.24 1.16 -6.21
CA PHE A 107 -9.27 0.09 -6.50
C PHE A 107 -8.35 0.43 -7.68
N VAL A 108 -8.90 0.96 -8.78
CA VAL A 108 -8.10 1.34 -9.96
C VAL A 108 -7.14 2.48 -9.60
N LEU A 109 -7.65 3.52 -8.94
CA LEU A 109 -6.83 4.67 -8.51
C LEU A 109 -5.69 4.26 -7.57
N ALA A 110 -5.99 3.40 -6.59
CA ALA A 110 -5.02 2.87 -5.65
C ALA A 110 -3.97 2.02 -6.38
N ALA A 111 -4.41 1.08 -7.23
CA ALA A 111 -3.54 0.20 -7.98
C ALA A 111 -2.61 0.99 -8.92
N ASP A 112 -3.11 2.00 -9.64
CA ASP A 112 -2.31 2.85 -10.51
C ASP A 112 -1.26 3.63 -9.72
N PHE A 113 -1.63 4.17 -8.55
CA PHE A 113 -0.70 4.88 -7.68
C PHE A 113 0.40 3.95 -7.15
N ILE A 114 0.04 2.74 -6.72
CA ILE A 114 0.97 1.71 -6.25
C ILE A 114 1.93 1.32 -7.37
N GLN A 115 1.37 1.04 -8.57
CA GLN A 115 2.14 0.68 -9.75
C GLN A 115 3.12 1.80 -10.13
N SER A 116 2.71 3.07 -10.06
CA SER A 116 3.58 4.21 -10.34
C SER A 116 4.79 4.28 -9.39
N GLY A 117 4.58 3.94 -8.12
CA GLY A 117 5.65 3.90 -7.13
C GLY A 117 6.64 2.76 -7.37
N LEU A 118 6.14 1.57 -7.72
CA LEU A 118 6.98 0.41 -8.02
C LEU A 118 7.77 0.58 -9.34
N GLN A 119 7.15 1.21 -10.34
CA GLN A 119 7.78 1.51 -11.64
C GLN A 119 8.79 2.67 -11.57
N GLY A 120 8.87 3.38 -10.44
CA GLY A 120 9.80 4.47 -10.17
C GLY A 120 11.30 4.12 -10.18
N GLY A 121 11.67 2.98 -10.78
CA GLY A 121 13.03 2.62 -11.19
C GLY A 121 13.33 2.72 -12.70
N GLY A 122 12.38 3.10 -13.58
CA GLY A 122 12.67 3.33 -15.01
C GLY A 122 11.48 3.51 -15.96
N THR A 123 11.45 4.66 -16.64
CA THR A 123 10.88 4.96 -17.98
C THR A 123 9.37 4.79 -18.23
N ALA A 124 8.61 5.86 -17.99
CA ALA A 124 7.57 6.32 -18.93
C ALA A 124 8.03 7.66 -19.52
N TRP A 125 8.72 7.59 -20.67
CA TRP A 125 9.06 8.74 -21.53
C TRP A 125 7.76 9.21 -22.23
N THR A 126 7.40 10.50 -22.40
CA THR A 126 8.08 11.55 -23.21
C THR A 126 7.09 12.76 -23.39
N PRO A 127 7.50 14.06 -23.54
CA PRO A 127 8.74 14.57 -24.11
C PRO A 127 9.62 15.51 -23.25
N ALA A 128 10.94 15.31 -23.45
CA ALA A 128 12.04 16.26 -23.36
C ALA A 128 12.22 17.09 -22.06
N LEU A 129 13.16 16.65 -21.21
CA LEU A 129 14.40 17.39 -20.92
C LEU A 129 15.35 16.55 -20.04
N GLU A 130 16.44 16.12 -20.68
CA GLU A 130 17.83 16.10 -20.24
C GLU A 130 18.20 15.87 -18.75
N SER A 131 19.06 14.85 -18.54
CA SER A 131 20.14 14.76 -17.53
C SER A 131 19.73 14.68 -16.04
N TYR A 132 20.10 13.66 -15.26
CA TYR A 132 21.47 13.35 -14.87
C TYR A 132 21.62 11.97 -14.18
N TRP A 133 22.75 11.33 -14.50
CA TRP A 133 23.66 10.56 -13.62
C TRP A 133 23.64 9.02 -13.61
N LYS A 134 24.81 8.43 -13.94
CA LYS A 134 25.54 7.28 -13.35
C LYS A 134 27.05 7.49 -13.64
N PRO A 135 28.01 7.08 -12.77
CA PRO A 135 28.48 5.68 -12.80
C PRO A 135 28.81 5.09 -11.41
N GLY A 136 28.34 3.86 -11.18
CA GLY A 136 28.60 3.05 -9.98
C GLY A 136 27.52 1.99 -9.85
N ASN A 137 27.86 0.75 -10.15
CA ASN A 137 26.95 -0.35 -10.47
C ASN A 137 26.02 -0.74 -9.30
N ALA A 138 24.77 -0.31 -9.37
CA ALA A 138 23.63 -0.99 -8.77
C ALA A 138 22.53 -0.95 -9.85
N GLY A 139 21.89 -2.09 -10.12
CA GLY A 139 20.71 -2.16 -10.99
C GLY A 139 19.62 -1.17 -10.52
N PRO A 140 18.52 -0.98 -11.27
CA PRO A 140 17.44 -0.13 -10.80
C PRO A 140 16.94 -0.71 -9.47
N MET A 141 17.35 -0.07 -8.38
CA MET A 141 16.87 -0.37 -7.04
C MET A 141 15.40 0.04 -7.08
N GLN A 142 14.53 -0.96 -7.19
CA GLN A 142 13.10 -0.75 -7.00
C GLN A 142 12.95 -0.07 -5.64
N ARG A 143 12.44 1.15 -5.66
CA ARG A 143 12.33 1.94 -4.44
C ARG A 143 11.00 1.58 -3.78
N PRO A 144 10.99 1.36 -2.47
CA PRO A 144 9.79 0.89 -1.81
C PRO A 144 8.66 1.93 -1.83
N VAL A 145 7.45 1.40 -1.91
CA VAL A 145 6.14 2.03 -1.82
C VAL A 145 5.57 1.68 -0.44
N GLY A 146 5.18 2.70 0.33
CA GLY A 146 4.41 2.50 1.55
C GLY A 146 2.93 2.49 1.19
N ILE A 147 2.27 1.33 1.27
CA ILE A 147 0.84 1.20 1.00
C ILE A 147 0.12 0.98 2.32
N ARG A 148 -0.55 2.01 2.85
CA ARG A 148 -1.40 1.82 4.01
C ARG A 148 -2.82 1.45 3.57
N ILE A 149 -3.13 0.16 3.64
CA ILE A 149 -4.49 -0.35 3.75
C ILE A 149 -4.80 -0.38 5.25
N LEU A 150 -5.95 0.16 5.66
CA LEU A 150 -6.37 0.11 7.06
C LEU A 150 -6.89 -1.28 7.40
N GLU A 151 -6.67 -1.64 8.66
CA GLU A 151 -7.63 -2.42 9.45
C GLU A 151 -8.53 -1.48 10.26
#